data_AF-A0A378C5W7-F1
#
_entry.id   AF-A0A378C5W7-F1
#
_cell.length_a   1.000
_cell.length_b   1.000
_cell.length_c   1.000
_cell.angle_alpha   90.00
_cell.angle_beta   90.00
_cell.angle_gamma   90.00
#
_symmetry.space_group_name_H-M   'P 1'
#
loop_
_entity.id
_entity.type
_entity.pdbx_description
1 polymer ?
#
loop_
_entity_poly.entity_id
_entity_poly.type
_entity_poly.pdbx_seq_one_letter_code
_entity_poly.pdbx_strand_id
1 'polypeptide(L)'
;MSRFIDLYVEQAVIGGIMLAAGRADGADMATDAIEGLTEDHFTATPHKVALRSYKRLNESGSKIDLLTLTSDLEQLGVLESAGGFAYLAECSKNTPSFATLQPTAKSFVKCTLVAV
;
A
#
# COMPACT_ATOMS: atom_id res chain seq x y z
N MET A 1 6.76 -24.15 -3.83
CA MET A 1 5.34 -23.79 -3.66
C MET A 1 5.16 -22.37 -4.14
N SER A 2 4.46 -22.17 -5.26
CA SER A 2 4.23 -20.84 -5.82
C SER A 2 3.46 -19.99 -4.81
N ARG A 3 4.06 -18.87 -4.42
CA ARG A 3 3.44 -17.84 -3.60
C ARG A 3 2.35 -17.19 -4.46
N PHE A 4 1.16 -17.79 -4.49
CA PHE A 4 -0.02 -17.23 -5.15
C PHE A 4 -0.52 -16.06 -4.30
N ILE A 5 0.17 -14.93 -4.42
CA ILE A 5 -0.35 -13.64 -3.98
C ILE A 5 -1.10 -13.09 -5.18
N ASP A 6 -2.43 -13.01 -5.06
CA ASP A 6 -3.28 -12.41 -6.08
C ASP A 6 -3.04 -10.89 -6.13
N LEU A 7 -2.82 -10.37 -7.34
CA LEU A 7 -2.66 -8.93 -7.60
C LEU A 7 -3.83 -8.12 -7.03
N TYR A 8 -5.04 -8.69 -7.04
CA TYR A 8 -6.23 -8.10 -6.45
C TYR A 8 -6.09 -7.85 -4.94
N VAL A 9 -5.42 -8.76 -4.21
CA VAL A 9 -5.20 -8.60 -2.78
C VAL A 9 -4.10 -7.55 -2.53
N GLU A 10 -3.07 -7.49 -3.36
CA GLU A 10 -2.06 -6.42 -3.29
C GLU A 10 -2.70 -5.04 -3.47
N GLN A 11 -3.55 -4.89 -4.50
CA GLN A 11 -4.29 -3.67 -4.76
C GLN A 11 -5.19 -3.29 -3.58
N ALA A 12 -5.89 -4.27 -3.00
CA ALA A 12 -6.75 -4.04 -1.84
C ALA A 12 -5.97 -3.61 -0.58
N VAL A 13 -4.74 -4.09 -0.39
CA VAL A 13 -3.87 -3.64 0.71
C VAL A 13 -3.41 -2.20 0.48
N ILE A 14 -2.91 -1.88 -0.70
CA ILE A 14 -2.46 -0.52 -1.05
C ILE A 14 -3.63 0.49 -0.93
N GLY A 15 -4.78 0.18 -1.52
CA GLY A 15 -5.97 1.02 -1.41
C GLY A 15 -6.52 1.08 0.02
N GLY A 16 -6.42 -0.02 0.77
CA GLY A 16 -6.77 -0.06 2.19
C GLY A 16 -5.93 0.90 3.02
N ILE A 17 -4.60 0.95 2.79
CA ILE A 17 -3.68 1.84 3.50
C ILE A 17 -4.04 3.28 3.20
N MET A 18 -4.33 3.59 1.94
CA MET A 18 -4.74 4.94 1.52
C MET A 18 -6.05 5.38 2.18
N LEU A 19 -7.06 4.50 2.26
CA LEU A 19 -8.34 4.80 2.90
C LEU A 19 -8.22 4.94 4.42
N ALA A 20 -7.41 4.08 5.05
CA ALA A 20 -7.17 4.11 6.49
C ALA A 20 -6.40 5.37 6.88
N ALA A 21 -5.36 5.74 6.14
CA ALA A 21 -4.56 6.91 6.43
C ALA A 21 -5.30 8.24 6.19
N GLY A 22 -6.29 8.24 5.29
CA GLY A 22 -7.19 9.39 5.08
C GLY A 22 -8.18 9.63 6.22
N ARG A 23 -8.24 8.75 7.23
CA ARG A 23 -9.18 8.79 8.35
C ARG A 23 -8.46 8.91 9.69
N ALA A 24 -8.98 9.74 10.59
CA ALA A 24 -8.41 9.90 11.93
C ALA A 24 -8.49 8.60 12.76
N ASP A 25 -9.57 7.82 12.60
CA ASP A 25 -9.79 6.53 13.25
C ASP A 25 -9.01 5.37 12.60
N GLY A 26 -8.48 5.57 11.39
CA GLY A 26 -7.73 4.56 10.63
C GLY A 26 -6.22 4.82 10.54
N ALA A 27 -5.74 5.98 10.98
CA ALA A 27 -4.35 6.39 10.84
C ALA A 27 -3.40 5.40 11.53
N ASP A 28 -3.69 5.00 12.77
CA ASP A 28 -2.88 4.02 13.51
C ASP A 28 -2.81 2.68 12.77
N MET A 29 -3.93 2.22 12.18
CA MET A 29 -3.97 0.97 11.40
C MET A 29 -3.14 1.07 10.10
N ALA A 30 -3.13 2.24 9.47
CA ALA A 30 -2.31 2.48 8.29
C ALA A 30 -0.83 2.45 8.64
N THR A 31 -0.43 3.10 9.73
CA THR A 31 0.94 3.10 10.26
C THR A 31 1.40 1.68 10.56
N ASP A 32 0.61 0.91 11.33
CA ASP A 32 0.91 -0.49 11.65
C ASP A 32 1.12 -1.34 10.38
N ALA A 33 0.29 -1.14 9.36
CA ALA A 33 0.40 -1.86 8.10
C ALA A 33 1.65 -1.44 7.29
N ILE A 34 1.96 -0.14 7.25
CA ILE A 34 3.14 0.39 6.56
C ILE A 34 4.42 -0.13 7.22
N GLU A 35 4.48 -0.15 8.55
CA GLU A 35 5.63 -0.66 9.31
C GLU A 35 5.75 -2.19 9.22
N GLY A 36 4.63 -2.90 9.30
CA GLY A 36 4.59 -4.36 9.29
C GLY A 36 4.80 -5.00 7.91
N LEU A 37 4.63 -4.26 6.83
CA LEU A 37 4.82 -4.75 5.46
C LEU A 37 6.20 -4.36 4.91
N THR A 38 6.78 -5.26 4.11
CA THR A 38 7.99 -5.00 3.30
C THR A 38 7.68 -5.13 1.82
N GLU A 39 8.54 -4.56 0.97
CA GLU A 39 8.40 -4.60 -0.49
C GLU A 39 8.42 -6.05 -1.02
N ASP A 40 9.09 -6.96 -0.33
CA ASP A 40 9.10 -8.39 -0.64
C ASP A 40 7.74 -9.06 -0.46
N HIS A 41 6.78 -8.45 0.25
CA HIS A 41 5.40 -8.94 0.32
C HIS A 41 4.63 -8.73 -0.98
N PHE A 42 5.08 -7.82 -1.84
CA PHE A 42 4.43 -7.53 -3.11
C PHE A 42 5.14 -8.24 -4.26
N THR A 43 4.36 -8.69 -5.24
CA THR A 43 4.88 -9.24 -6.49
C THR A 43 4.99 -8.16 -7.56
N ALA A 44 4.05 -7.21 -7.59
CA ALA A 44 4.02 -6.16 -8.59
C ALA A 44 4.93 -4.97 -8.20
N THR A 45 5.81 -4.57 -9.12
CA THR A 45 6.68 -3.41 -8.96
C THR A 45 5.93 -2.12 -8.56
N PRO A 46 4.75 -1.81 -9.14
CA PRO A 46 4.00 -0.62 -8.75
C PRO A 46 3.68 -0.55 -7.26
N HIS A 47 3.32 -1.68 -6.65
CA HIS A 47 2.96 -1.73 -5.24
C HIS A 47 4.18 -1.64 -4.32
N LYS A 48 5.31 -2.20 -4.74
CA LYS A 48 6.59 -2.01 -4.03
C LYS A 48 6.98 -0.53 -3.97
N VAL A 49 6.89 0.14 -5.11
CA VAL A 49 7.21 1.57 -5.23
C VAL A 49 6.25 2.41 -4.39
N ALA A 50 4.94 2.09 -4.42
CA ALA A 50 3.94 2.77 -3.58
C ALA A 50 4.22 2.58 -2.08
N LEU A 51 4.51 1.35 -1.63
CA LEU A 51 4.85 1.08 -0.23
C LEU A 51 6.07 1.88 0.23
N ARG A 52 7.11 1.95 -0.61
CA ARG A 52 8.32 2.74 -0.30
C ARG A 52 8.00 4.22 -0.11
N SER A 53 7.12 4.78 -0.94
CA SER A 53 6.67 6.16 -0.80
C SER A 53 5.80 6.35 0.45
N TYR A 54 4.90 5.40 0.78
CA TYR A 54 4.17 5.43 2.05
C TYR A 54 5.07 5.43 3.28
N LYS A 55 6.13 4.60 3.29
CA LYS A 55 7.10 4.59 4.39
C LYS A 55 7.76 5.96 4.57
N ARG A 56 8.21 6.57 3.47
CA ARG A 56 8.81 7.91 3.51
C ARG A 56 7.85 8.98 4.02
N LEU A 57 6.61 8.96 3.55
CA LEU A 57 5.58 9.90 3.99
C LEU A 57 5.22 9.70 5.46
N ASN A 58 5.20 8.45 5.92
CA ASN A 58 4.97 8.12 7.33
C ASN A 58 6.13 8.62 8.21
N GLU A 59 7.38 8.38 7.79
CA GLU A 59 8.60 8.86 8.47
C GLU A 59 8.66 10.41 8.53
N SER A 60 8.18 11.09 7.48
CA SER A 60 8.12 12.56 7.46
C SER A 60 6.91 13.13 8.21
N GLY A 61 6.06 12.29 8.81
CA GLY A 61 4.83 12.70 9.47
C GLY A 61 3.84 13.40 8.52
N SER A 62 3.98 13.18 7.22
CA SER A 62 3.15 13.78 6.19
C SER A 62 1.84 13.03 6.04
N LYS A 63 0.78 13.76 5.70
CA LYS A 63 -0.52 13.15 5.44
C LYS A 63 -0.41 12.18 4.26
N ILE A 64 -0.91 10.97 4.44
CA ILE A 64 -0.92 9.96 3.38
C ILE A 64 -2.29 9.99 2.69
N ASP A 65 -2.32 10.49 1.46
CA ASP A 65 -3.46 10.43 0.56
C ASP A 65 -2.99 10.31 -0.90
N LEU A 66 -3.93 10.08 -1.83
CA LEU A 66 -3.62 9.90 -3.25
C LEU A 66 -2.79 11.03 -3.83
N LEU A 67 -3.14 12.28 -3.52
CA LEU A 67 -2.47 13.45 -4.07
C LEU A 67 -1.04 13.58 -3.53
N THR A 68 -0.86 13.33 -2.24
CA THR A 68 0.46 13.41 -1.60
C THR A 68 1.37 12.27 -2.07
N LEU A 69 0.82 11.06 -2.21
CA LEU A 69 1.53 9.91 -2.77
C LEU A 69 1.99 10.19 -4.19
N THR A 70 1.10 10.68 -5.06
CA THR A 70 1.46 10.95 -6.46
C THR A 70 2.48 12.06 -6.55
N SER A 71 2.36 13.11 -5.72
CA SER A 71 3.34 14.20 -5.67
C SER A 71 4.73 13.72 -5.23
N ASP A 72 4.83 12.86 -4.20
CA ASP A 72 6.11 12.27 -3.77
C ASP A 72 6.72 11.39 -4.87
N LEU A 73 5.90 10.56 -5.54
CA LEU A 73 6.34 9.70 -6.64
C LEU A 73 6.79 10.51 -7.88
N GLU A 74 6.11 11.61 -8.19
CA GLU A 74 6.49 12.55 -9.24
C GLU A 74 7.81 13.24 -8.90
N GLN A 75 7.97 13.72 -7.66
CA GLN A 75 9.20 14.32 -7.19
C GLN A 75 10.38 13.34 -7.24
N LEU A 76 10.13 12.05 -6.98
CA LEU A 76 11.11 10.98 -7.09
C LEU A 76 11.35 10.51 -8.54
N GLY A 77 10.54 10.96 -9.51
CA GLY A 77 10.63 10.55 -10.92
C GLY A 77 10.23 9.09 -11.17
N VAL A 78 9.47 8.48 -10.25
CA VAL A 78 9.08 7.05 -10.31
C VAL A 78 7.57 6.84 -10.44
N LEU A 79 6.79 7.90 -10.70
CA LEU A 79 5.33 7.80 -10.89
C LEU A 79 4.95 6.78 -11.96
N GLU A 80 5.66 6.76 -13.09
CA GLU A 80 5.46 5.78 -14.17
C GLU A 80 5.71 4.34 -13.68
N SER A 81 6.73 4.14 -12.82
CA SER A 81 7.03 2.83 -12.22
C SER A 81 5.96 2.39 -11.20
N ALA A 82 5.22 3.34 -10.64
CA ALA A 82 4.05 3.09 -9.79
C ALA A 82 2.75 2.84 -10.60
N GLY A 83 2.83 2.77 -11.93
CA GLY A 83 1.68 2.57 -12.82
C GLY A 83 0.95 3.87 -13.19
N GLY A 84 1.47 5.03 -12.77
CA GLY A 84 0.87 6.33 -13.05
C GLY A 84 -0.28 6.71 -12.11
N PHE A 85 -0.69 7.98 -12.21
CA PHE A 85 -1.79 8.53 -11.39
C PHE A 85 -3.10 7.72 -11.56
N ALA A 86 -3.45 7.38 -12.80
CA ALA A 86 -4.70 6.68 -13.10
C ALA A 86 -4.78 5.31 -12.40
N TYR A 87 -3.67 4.57 -12.36
CA TYR A 87 -3.60 3.26 -11.71
C TYR A 87 -3.76 3.36 -10.19
N LEU A 88 -3.06 4.31 -9.55
CA LEU A 88 -3.18 4.55 -8.11
C LEU A 88 -4.60 5.01 -7.73
N ALA A 89 -5.21 5.86 -8.56
CA ALA A 89 -6.59 6.30 -8.38
C ALA A 89 -7.58 5.13 -8.51
N GLU A 90 -7.37 4.23 -9.46
CA GLU A 90 -8.18 3.01 -9.64
C GLU A 90 -8.03 2.07 -8.44
N CYS A 91 -6.82 1.85 -7.92
CA CYS A 91 -6.58 1.05 -6.72
C CYS A 91 -7.33 1.60 -5.49
N SER A 92 -7.34 2.92 -5.34
CA SER A 92 -8.09 3.58 -4.28
C SER A 92 -9.61 3.42 -4.45
N LYS A 93 -10.12 3.47 -5.68
CA LYS A 93 -11.56 3.33 -5.98
C LYS A 93 -12.07 1.89 -5.88
N ASN A 94 -11.25 0.91 -6.26
CA ASN A 94 -11.61 -0.50 -6.27
C ASN A 94 -11.59 -1.12 -4.86
N THR A 95 -11.09 -0.41 -3.85
CA THR A 95 -11.11 -0.89 -2.46
C THR A 95 -12.41 -0.44 -1.78
N PRO A 96 -13.36 -1.37 -1.49
CA PRO A 96 -14.70 -1.00 -1.04
C PRO A 96 -14.71 -0.39 0.38
N SER A 97 -13.72 -0.68 1.23
CA SER A 97 -13.63 -0.12 2.59
C SER A 97 -12.25 -0.33 3.23
N PHE A 98 -11.82 0.58 4.11
CA PHE A 98 -10.61 0.41 4.93
C PHE A 98 -10.72 -0.77 5.91
N ALA A 99 -11.93 -1.22 6.25
CA ALA A 99 -12.16 -2.34 7.15
C ALA A 99 -11.58 -3.67 6.64
N THR A 100 -11.35 -3.78 5.33
CA THR A 100 -10.73 -4.97 4.72
C THR A 100 -9.21 -5.01 4.86
N LEU A 101 -8.57 -3.91 5.28
CA LEU A 101 -7.11 -3.81 5.40
C LEU A 101 -6.53 -4.81 6.41
N GLN A 102 -7.13 -4.93 7.60
CA GLN A 102 -6.63 -5.85 8.62
C GLN A 102 -6.60 -7.32 8.18
N PRO A 103 -7.70 -7.89 7.64
CA PRO A 103 -7.69 -9.28 7.18
C PRO A 103 -6.76 -9.50 5.99
N THR A 104 -6.66 -8.57 5.03
CA THR A 104 -5.77 -8.73 3.87
C THR A 104 -4.29 -8.57 4.23
N ALA A 105 -3.94 -7.58 5.04
CA ALA A 105 -2.57 -7.38 5.53
C ALA A 105 -2.07 -8.58 6.36
N LYS A 106 -2.92 -9.15 7.23
CA LYS A 106 -2.58 -10.38 7.97
C LYS A 106 -2.33 -11.57 7.04
N SER A 107 -3.09 -11.69 5.96
CA SER A 107 -2.86 -12.74 4.94
C SER A 107 -1.50 -12.56 4.25
N PHE A 108 -1.13 -11.31 3.94
CA PHE A 108 0.16 -10.93 3.34
C PHE A 108 1.37 -11.29 4.20
N VAL A 109 1.28 -11.02 5.51
CA VAL A 109 2.35 -11.34 6.45
C VAL A 109 2.44 -12.84 6.68
N LYS A 110 1.30 -13.53 6.84
CA LYS A 110 1.25 -14.98 7.10
C LYS A 110 1.77 -15.82 5.92
N CYS A 111 1.48 -15.43 4.68
CA CYS A 111 2.03 -16.10 3.50
C CYS A 111 3.55 -15.91 3.33
N THR A 112 4.16 -14.97 4.06
CA THR A 112 5.59 -14.68 3.99
C THR A 112 6.37 -15.37 5.11
N LEU A 113 5.77 -15.57 6.29
CA LEU A 113 6.38 -16.24 7.44
C LEU A 113 6.49 -17.78 7.33
N VAL A 114 5.87 -18.41 6.33
CA VAL A 114 6.01 -19.87 6.10
C VAL A 114 7.22 -20.20 5.19
N ALA A 115 7.99 -19.18 4.80
CA ALA A 115 9.15 -19.31 3.90
C ALA A 115 10.52 -19.09 4.58
N VAL A 116 10.60 -19.25 5.90
CA VAL A 116 11.88 -19.32 6.64
C VAL A 116 11.99 -20.67 7.34
#